data_AF-A0A1S3AI78-F1
#
_entry.id   AF-A0A1S3AI78-F1
#
_cell.length_a   1.000
_cell.length_b   1.000
_cell.length_c   1.000
_cell.angle_alpha   90.00
_cell.angle_beta   90.00
_cell.angle_gamma   90.00
#
_symmetry.space_group_name_H-M   'P 1'
#
loop_
_entity.id
_entity.type
_entity.pdbx_description
1 polymer ?
#
loop_
_entity_poly.entity_id
_entity_poly.type
_entity_poly.pdbx_seq_one_letter_code
_entity_poly.pdbx_strand_id
1 'polypeptide(L)'
;MAALVAAFLLFLTLRSIRCLRNVIHWNLVSTFILRNAVWFLLQLVDHEVHQRNEAWCRGITTVFNYFVVTNFFWMFVEGCYLHTAVVMTYSTERLRTWPFLFIGWCVPCPIVTAWAVGKFYYENEQCWFGKEPGDLVDYIYQGPIILVLLINFVFLFNIVRILMTKLRASTTSETIQYRKAVKATLVLLPLLGVTYMLFLVNPGEDDLSQIVFVYFNSLLQSFQGFFVSVFYCFFNGEVRLALRKRWHRWQDHHALRVPVARAMSIPTSPTRISFHSIKQTAAV
;
A
#
# COMPACT_ATOMS: atom_id res chain seq x y z
N MET A 1 -11.92 -4.65 -1.09
CA MET A 1 -11.18 -5.90 -0.79
C MET A 1 -10.56 -6.56 -2.02
N ALA A 2 -11.32 -6.87 -3.08
CA ALA A 2 -10.80 -7.59 -4.26
C ALA A 2 -9.53 -6.97 -4.87
N ALA A 3 -9.47 -5.64 -4.99
CA ALA A 3 -8.27 -4.94 -5.48
C ALA A 3 -7.03 -5.11 -4.58
N LEU A 4 -7.22 -5.16 -3.26
CA LEU A 4 -6.14 -5.36 -2.28
C LEU A 4 -5.62 -6.80 -2.31
N VAL A 5 -6.53 -7.78 -2.40
CA VAL A 5 -6.18 -9.21 -2.55
C VAL A 5 -5.48 -9.46 -3.87
N ALA A 6 -5.95 -8.86 -4.96
CA ALA A 6 -5.28 -8.90 -6.25
C ALA A 6 -3.87 -8.29 -6.17
N ALA A 7 -3.69 -7.14 -5.52
CA ALA A 7 -2.37 -6.54 -5.31
C ALA A 7 -1.44 -7.47 -4.50
N PHE A 8 -1.96 -8.11 -3.45
CA PHE A 8 -1.21 -9.07 -2.63
C PHE A 8 -0.78 -10.33 -3.43
N LEU A 9 -1.70 -10.91 -4.21
CA LEU A 9 -1.41 -12.05 -5.07
C LEU A 9 -0.39 -11.69 -6.15
N LEU A 10 -0.54 -10.53 -6.79
CA LEU A 10 0.37 -10.04 -7.83
C LEU A 10 1.79 -9.87 -7.25
N PHE A 11 1.92 -9.52 -5.97
CA PHE A 11 3.20 -9.46 -5.27
C PHE A 11 3.82 -10.80 -4.88
N LEU A 12 3.03 -11.78 -4.43
CA LEU A 12 3.54 -13.14 -4.21
C LEU A 12 4.18 -13.69 -5.49
N THR A 13 3.62 -13.34 -6.65
CA THR A 13 4.20 -13.72 -7.94
C THR A 13 5.46 -12.92 -8.31
N LEU A 14 5.61 -11.68 -7.83
CA LEU A 14 6.74 -10.78 -8.13
C LEU A 14 7.77 -10.74 -6.98
N ARG A 15 8.31 -11.91 -6.63
CA ARG A 15 9.41 -12.07 -5.65
C ARG A 15 10.70 -11.29 -6.00
N SER A 16 10.82 -10.81 -7.23
CA SER A 16 12.05 -10.26 -7.85
C SER A 16 12.41 -8.82 -7.46
N ILE A 17 11.59 -8.07 -6.69
CA ILE A 17 11.81 -6.63 -6.42
C ILE A 17 11.81 -6.33 -4.90
N ARG A 18 12.46 -7.17 -4.08
CA ARG A 18 12.54 -6.96 -2.62
C ARG A 18 13.56 -5.86 -2.27
N CYS A 19 13.17 -4.61 -2.43
CA CYS A 19 13.91 -3.42 -1.94
C CYS A 19 13.30 -2.92 -0.62
N LEU A 20 14.07 -2.19 0.22
CA LEU A 20 13.63 -1.59 1.50
C LEU A 20 12.31 -0.81 1.36
N ARG A 21 12.20 0.06 0.35
CA ARG A 21 10.97 0.80 0.01
C ARG A 21 9.77 -0.13 -0.18
N ASN A 22 10.00 -1.22 -0.92
CA ASN A 22 8.95 -2.16 -1.23
C ASN A 22 8.52 -2.91 0.04
N VAL A 23 9.47 -3.35 0.89
CA VAL A 23 9.16 -4.00 2.17
C VAL A 23 8.28 -3.12 3.06
N ILE A 24 8.57 -1.82 3.18
CA ILE A 24 7.76 -0.90 4.00
C ILE A 24 6.33 -0.77 3.44
N HIS A 25 6.19 -0.51 2.14
CA HIS A 25 4.87 -0.49 1.49
C HIS A 25 4.09 -1.78 1.67
N TRP A 26 4.75 -2.94 1.56
CA TRP A 26 4.07 -4.23 1.70
C TRP A 26 3.52 -4.44 3.09
N ASN A 27 4.26 -4.03 4.12
CA ASN A 27 3.72 -4.07 5.48
C ASN A 27 2.53 -3.12 5.62
N LEU A 28 2.59 -1.89 5.09
CA LEU A 28 1.44 -0.98 5.10
C LEU A 28 0.21 -1.58 4.39
N VAL A 29 0.35 -2.09 3.18
CA VAL A 29 -0.75 -2.73 2.43
C VAL A 29 -1.28 -3.96 3.17
N SER A 30 -0.41 -4.75 3.79
CA SER A 30 -0.81 -5.90 4.59
C SER A 30 -1.63 -5.48 5.81
N THR A 31 -1.27 -4.40 6.50
CA THR A 31 -2.08 -3.87 7.62
C THR A 31 -3.44 -3.37 7.15
N PHE A 32 -3.56 -2.78 5.95
CA PHE A 32 -4.86 -2.44 5.36
C PHE A 32 -5.71 -3.68 5.11
N ILE A 33 -5.12 -4.74 4.55
CA ILE A 33 -5.82 -6.01 4.30
C ILE A 33 -6.30 -6.61 5.62
N LEU A 34 -5.42 -6.72 6.61
CA LEU A 34 -5.73 -7.31 7.92
C LEU A 34 -6.81 -6.52 8.63
N ARG A 35 -6.72 -5.18 8.66
CA ARG A 35 -7.75 -4.32 9.23
C ARG A 35 -9.12 -4.53 8.58
N ASN A 36 -9.18 -4.56 7.25
CA ASN A 36 -10.43 -4.77 6.52
C ASN A 36 -10.97 -6.20 6.69
N ALA A 37 -10.08 -7.20 6.75
CA ALA A 37 -10.46 -8.59 6.97
C ALA A 37 -11.07 -8.79 8.37
N VAL A 38 -10.47 -8.19 9.41
CA VAL A 38 -11.00 -8.25 10.78
C VAL A 38 -12.29 -7.45 10.91
N TRP A 39 -12.41 -6.30 10.24
CA TRP A 39 -13.68 -5.56 10.19
C TRP A 39 -14.80 -6.39 9.56
N PHE A 40 -14.50 -7.09 8.46
CA PHE A 40 -15.48 -7.98 7.82
C PHE A 40 -15.80 -9.19 8.71
N LEU A 41 -14.81 -9.74 9.43
CA LEU A 41 -15.02 -10.79 10.42
C LEU A 41 -15.97 -10.33 11.53
N LEU A 42 -15.85 -9.08 12.01
CA LEU A 42 -16.76 -8.50 12.99
C LEU A 42 -18.19 -8.38 12.46
N GLN A 43 -18.37 -8.05 11.18
CA GLN A 43 -19.69 -7.90 10.54
C GLN A 43 -20.34 -9.24 10.15
N LEU A 44 -19.53 -10.26 9.88
CA LEU A 44 -20.01 -11.61 9.53
C LEU A 44 -20.48 -12.42 10.74
N VAL A 45 -20.01 -12.08 11.94
CA VAL A 45 -20.40 -12.78 13.17
C VAL A 45 -21.76 -12.26 13.61
N ASP A 46 -22.76 -13.14 13.53
CA ASP A 46 -24.16 -12.84 13.84
C ASP A 46 -24.34 -12.27 15.27
N HIS A 47 -25.32 -11.38 15.45
CA HIS A 47 -25.58 -10.69 16.72
C HIS A 47 -25.82 -11.67 17.88
N GLU A 48 -26.37 -12.85 17.60
CA GLU A 48 -26.61 -13.90 18.60
C GLU A 48 -25.33 -14.57 19.11
N VAL A 49 -24.28 -14.69 18.29
CA VAL A 49 -22.97 -15.23 18.70
C VAL A 49 -22.18 -14.20 19.51
N HIS A 50 -22.39 -12.90 19.21
CA HIS A 50 -21.81 -11.77 19.93
C HIS A 50 -22.18 -11.76 21.42
N GLN A 51 -23.45 -12.07 21.72
CA GLN A 51 -24.00 -12.17 23.08
C GLN A 51 -23.55 -13.45 23.79
N ARG A 52 -23.43 -14.57 23.06
CA ARG A 52 -23.12 -15.88 23.65
C ARG A 52 -21.66 -16.04 24.07
N ASN A 53 -20.74 -15.31 23.43
CA ASN A 53 -19.30 -15.42 23.64
C ASN A 53 -18.63 -14.04 23.78
N GLU A 54 -18.88 -13.36 24.90
CA GLU A 54 -18.32 -12.02 25.17
C GLU A 54 -16.79 -11.98 25.04
N ALA A 55 -16.09 -13.02 25.49
CA ALA A 55 -14.63 -13.11 25.40
C ALA A 55 -14.11 -13.11 23.95
N TRP A 56 -14.82 -13.79 23.04
CA TRP A 56 -14.48 -13.78 21.61
C TRP A 56 -14.67 -12.39 21.01
N CYS A 57 -15.75 -11.72 21.40
CA CYS A 57 -16.05 -10.38 20.92
C CYS A 57 -15.00 -9.34 21.36
N ARG A 58 -14.60 -9.40 22.64
CA ARG A 58 -13.52 -8.57 23.21
C ARG A 58 -12.18 -8.85 22.52
N GLY A 59 -11.88 -10.13 22.28
CA GLY A 59 -10.68 -10.54 21.56
C GLY A 59 -10.61 -9.99 20.14
N ILE A 60 -11.66 -10.18 19.34
CA ILE A 60 -11.71 -9.69 17.95
C ILE A 60 -11.68 -8.16 17.90
N THR A 61 -12.37 -7.47 18.82
CA THR A 61 -12.34 -5.99 18.91
C THR A 61 -10.94 -5.48 19.24
N THR A 62 -10.24 -6.14 20.17
CA THR A 62 -8.85 -5.82 20.51
C THR A 62 -7.92 -6.02 19.32
N VAL A 63 -8.10 -7.12 18.58
CA VAL A 63 -7.34 -7.40 17.35
C VAL A 63 -7.64 -6.38 16.26
N PHE A 64 -8.89 -5.94 16.12
CA PHE A 64 -9.27 -4.88 15.19
C PHE A 64 -8.56 -3.57 15.54
N ASN A 65 -8.64 -3.12 16.79
CA ASN A 65 -7.98 -1.90 17.26
C ASN A 65 -6.45 -2.00 17.13
N TYR A 66 -5.87 -3.18 17.36
CA TYR A 66 -4.46 -3.42 17.09
C TYR A 66 -4.10 -3.17 15.63
N PHE A 67 -4.86 -3.72 14.68
CA PHE A 67 -4.60 -3.47 13.25
C PHE A 67 -4.86 -2.03 12.83
N VAL A 68 -5.80 -1.33 13.46
CA VAL A 68 -6.03 0.11 13.24
C VAL A 68 -4.81 0.92 13.69
N VAL A 69 -4.35 0.75 14.93
CA VAL A 69 -3.17 1.45 15.46
C VAL A 69 -1.93 1.11 14.63
N THR A 70 -1.72 -0.17 14.36
CA THR A 70 -0.60 -0.67 13.55
C THR A 70 -0.61 -0.05 12.14
N ASN A 71 -1.78 0.13 11.52
CA ASN A 71 -1.90 0.78 10.22
C ASN A 71 -1.42 2.25 10.26
N PHE A 72 -1.77 3.00 11.32
CA PHE A 72 -1.28 4.37 11.49
C PHE A 72 0.23 4.43 11.73
N PHE A 73 0.78 3.53 12.55
CA PHE A 73 2.23 3.44 12.76
C PHE A 73 2.97 3.07 11.48
N TRP A 74 2.45 2.16 10.66
CA TRP A 74 3.04 1.85 9.36
C TRP A 74 2.95 3.02 8.38
N MET A 75 1.87 3.80 8.41
CA MET A 75 1.75 5.03 7.63
C MET A 75 2.82 6.06 8.04
N PHE A 76 3.11 6.16 9.34
CA PHE A 76 4.18 6.99 9.86
C PHE A 76 5.58 6.51 9.47
N VAL A 77 5.83 5.20 9.56
CA VAL A 77 7.09 4.59 9.11
C VAL A 77 7.32 4.88 7.63
N GLU A 78 6.28 4.77 6.79
CA GLU A 78 6.35 5.13 5.38
C GLU A 78 6.63 6.62 5.17
N GLY A 79 5.95 7.51 5.91
CA GLY A 79 6.19 8.96 5.85
C GLY A 79 7.60 9.35 6.25
N CYS A 80 8.12 8.78 7.34
CA CYS A 80 9.49 8.98 7.82
C CYS A 80 10.54 8.48 6.81
N TYR A 81 10.31 7.29 6.25
CA TYR A 81 11.17 6.73 5.20
C TYR A 81 11.20 7.65 3.97
N LEU A 82 10.03 8.09 3.49
CA LEU A 82 9.93 8.95 2.31
C LEU A 82 10.60 10.30 2.56
N HIS A 83 10.38 10.90 3.73
CA HIS A 83 11.01 12.17 4.11
C HIS A 83 12.53 12.03 4.10
N THR A 84 13.05 10.98 4.73
CA THR A 84 14.49 10.69 4.77
C THR A 84 15.05 10.46 3.37
N ALA A 85 14.34 9.71 2.51
CA ALA A 85 14.78 9.47 1.13
C ALA A 85 14.83 10.75 0.28
N VAL A 86 13.89 11.68 0.48
CA VAL A 86 13.80 12.95 -0.27
C VAL A 86 14.87 13.96 0.17
N VAL A 87 15.15 14.01 1.48
CA VAL A 87 16.14 14.92 2.10
C VAL A 87 17.56 14.37 1.95
N MET A 88 17.77 13.10 2.31
CA MET A 88 19.08 12.45 2.43
C MET A 88 19.28 11.39 1.36
N THR A 89 19.22 11.80 0.08
CA THR A 89 19.27 10.94 -1.12
C THR A 89 20.43 9.92 -1.15
N TYR A 90 21.52 10.15 -0.41
CA TYR A 90 22.73 9.31 -0.39
C TYR A 90 22.80 8.33 0.80
N SER A 91 21.98 8.51 1.85
CA SER A 91 22.09 7.71 3.08
C SER A 91 21.10 6.56 3.18
N THR A 92 20.10 6.49 2.29
CA THR A 92 19.03 5.48 2.32
C THR A 92 19.53 4.06 2.11
N GLU A 93 20.62 3.85 1.37
CA GLU A 93 21.20 2.50 1.17
C GLU A 93 21.83 1.92 2.44
N ARG A 94 22.23 2.77 3.39
CA ARG A 94 22.79 2.34 4.69
C ARG A 94 21.73 2.11 5.77
N LEU A 95 20.48 2.48 5.51
CA LEU A 95 19.41 2.34 6.51
C LEU A 95 18.99 0.87 6.62
N ARG A 96 19.14 0.32 7.83
CA ARG A 96 18.71 -1.05 8.13
C ARG A 96 17.18 -1.11 8.17
N THR A 97 16.59 -2.15 7.58
CA THR A 97 15.13 -2.41 7.58
C THR A 97 14.57 -2.67 8.98
N TRP A 98 15.34 -3.36 9.82
CA TRP A 98 14.92 -3.88 11.13
C TRP A 98 14.31 -2.85 12.10
N PRO A 99 14.91 -1.65 12.32
CA PRO A 99 14.31 -0.65 13.22
C PRO A 99 12.93 -0.17 12.76
N PHE A 100 12.71 -0.03 11.45
CA PHE A 100 11.40 0.37 10.92
C PHE A 100 10.33 -0.71 11.14
N LEU A 101 10.69 -2.00 10.98
CA LEU A 101 9.78 -3.10 11.29
C LEU A 101 9.42 -3.15 12.78
N PHE A 102 10.40 -2.90 13.65
CA PHE A 102 10.17 -2.88 15.09
C PHE A 102 9.22 -1.75 15.48
N ILE A 103 9.39 -0.54 14.93
CA ILE A 103 8.48 0.59 15.18
C ILE A 103 7.07 0.27 14.68
N GLY A 104 6.95 -0.28 13.48
CA GLY A 104 5.65 -0.57 12.87
C GLY A 104 4.84 -1.65 13.58
N TRP A 105 5.47 -2.71 14.10
CA TRP A 105 4.77 -3.85 14.72
C TRP A 105 4.83 -3.87 16.24
N CYS A 106 5.97 -3.53 16.86
CA CYS A 106 6.16 -3.70 18.30
C CYS A 106 5.66 -2.52 19.12
N VAL A 107 5.61 -1.30 18.58
CA VAL A 107 5.11 -0.10 19.31
C VAL A 107 3.58 -0.08 19.46
N PRO A 108 2.78 -0.52 18.46
CA PRO A 108 1.33 -0.66 18.63
C PRO A 108 0.90 -1.67 19.70
N CYS A 109 1.66 -2.75 19.90
CA CYS A 109 1.34 -3.79 20.89
C CYS A 109 1.13 -3.23 22.31
N PRO A 110 2.10 -2.57 22.97
CA PRO A 110 1.96 -2.09 24.34
C PRO A 110 0.83 -1.07 24.48
N ILE A 111 0.60 -0.22 23.47
CA ILE A 111 -0.48 0.79 23.47
C ILE A 111 -1.83 0.10 23.53
N VAL A 112 -2.04 -0.90 22.67
CA VAL A 112 -3.32 -1.62 22.57
C VAL A 112 -3.53 -2.52 23.76
N THR A 113 -2.48 -3.17 24.28
CA THR A 113 -2.59 -3.97 25.50
C THR A 113 -2.92 -3.11 26.72
N ALA A 114 -2.34 -1.91 26.83
CA ALA A 114 -2.66 -0.99 27.92
C ALA A 114 -4.12 -0.53 27.85
N TRP A 115 -4.63 -0.22 26.64
CA TRP A 115 -6.04 0.09 26.43
C TRP A 115 -6.95 -1.11 26.75
N ALA A 116 -6.61 -2.31 26.28
CA ALA A 116 -7.41 -3.51 26.53
C ALA A 116 -7.48 -3.87 28.02
N VAL A 117 -6.36 -3.71 28.75
CA VAL A 117 -6.32 -3.88 30.21
C VAL A 117 -7.17 -2.80 30.89
N GLY A 118 -7.07 -1.54 30.46
CA GLY A 118 -7.91 -0.45 30.95
C GLY A 118 -9.40 -0.74 30.78
N LYS A 119 -9.83 -1.12 29.57
CA LYS A 119 -11.22 -1.49 29.30
C LYS A 119 -11.67 -2.71 30.11
N PHE A 120 -10.80 -3.70 30.33
CA PHE A 120 -11.12 -4.86 31.16
C PHE A 120 -11.37 -4.51 32.62
N TYR A 121 -10.61 -3.58 33.20
CA TYR A 121 -10.77 -3.17 34.59
C TYR A 121 -11.97 -2.24 34.84
N TYR A 122 -12.27 -1.33 33.91
CA TYR A 122 -13.31 -0.31 34.09
C TYR A 122 -14.68 -0.68 33.51
N GLU A 123 -14.74 -1.51 32.46
CA GLU A 123 -15.98 -1.89 31.77
C GLU A 123 -16.01 -3.40 31.46
N ASN A 124 -16.24 -4.21 32.49
CA ASN A 124 -16.27 -5.66 32.37
C ASN A 124 -17.62 -6.23 31.89
N GLU A 125 -18.57 -5.37 31.50
CA GLU A 125 -19.90 -5.78 31.03
C GLU A 125 -20.07 -5.54 29.51
N GLN A 126 -20.48 -6.59 28.80
CA GLN A 126 -20.75 -6.66 27.35
C GLN A 126 -19.52 -6.54 26.42
N CYS A 127 -19.76 -6.61 25.11
CA CYS A 127 -18.71 -6.45 24.11
C CYS A 127 -18.31 -4.98 23.94
N TRP A 128 -17.01 -4.75 23.74
CA TRP A 128 -16.43 -3.42 23.52
C TRP A 128 -16.69 -2.85 22.12
N PHE A 129 -17.44 -3.55 21.26
CA PHE A 129 -17.75 -3.11 19.90
C PHE A 129 -19.07 -2.33 19.89
N GLY A 130 -19.04 -1.06 19.48
CA GLY A 130 -20.24 -0.24 19.28
C GLY A 130 -20.66 0.66 20.45
N LYS A 131 -19.87 0.77 21.53
CA LYS A 131 -20.07 1.85 22.50
C LYS A 131 -19.65 3.20 21.88
N GLU A 132 -20.44 4.23 22.17
CA GLU A 132 -20.19 5.58 21.66
C GLU A 132 -18.77 6.05 22.02
N PRO A 133 -17.99 6.57 21.06
CA PRO A 133 -16.66 7.08 21.33
C PRO A 133 -16.76 8.36 22.17
N GLY A 134 -16.53 8.25 23.48
CA GLY A 134 -16.68 9.38 24.40
C GLY A 134 -16.08 9.21 25.79
N ASP A 135 -15.69 7.99 26.20
CA ASP A 135 -15.11 7.78 27.52
C ASP A 135 -13.61 8.11 27.58
N LEU A 136 -13.16 8.63 28.72
CA LEU A 136 -11.75 8.94 29.05
C LEU A 136 -10.78 7.78 28.73
N VAL A 137 -11.26 6.53 28.77
CA VAL A 137 -10.47 5.32 28.49
C VAL A 137 -10.06 5.21 27.02
N ASP A 138 -10.86 5.73 26.09
CA ASP A 138 -10.56 5.66 24.65
C ASP A 138 -9.47 6.66 24.22
N TYR A 139 -9.24 7.70 25.02
CA TYR A 139 -8.13 8.64 24.80
C TYR A 139 -6.75 7.97 24.93
N ILE A 140 -6.64 6.85 25.67
CA ILE A 140 -5.38 6.12 25.91
C ILE A 140 -4.76 5.62 24.60
N TYR A 141 -5.57 5.09 23.67
CA TYR A 141 -5.06 4.66 22.37
C TYR A 141 -5.18 5.76 21.29
N GLN A 142 -6.13 6.68 21.41
CA GLN A 142 -6.30 7.79 20.47
C GLN A 142 -5.19 8.84 20.54
N GLY A 143 -4.68 9.17 21.74
CA GLY A 143 -3.61 10.15 21.93
C GLY A 143 -2.34 9.84 21.11
N PRO A 144 -1.78 8.63 21.19
CA PRO A 144 -0.65 8.21 20.36
C PRO A 144 -0.96 8.27 18.85
N ILE A 145 -2.18 7.92 18.43
CA ILE A 145 -2.59 8.03 17.02
C ILE A 145 -2.56 9.50 16.58
N ILE A 146 -3.12 10.42 17.37
CA ILE A 146 -3.12 11.87 17.09
C ILE A 146 -1.71 12.40 16.93
N LEU A 147 -0.82 12.09 17.87
CA LEU A 147 0.57 12.53 17.82
C LEU A 147 1.26 12.07 16.54
N VAL A 148 1.12 10.79 16.19
CA VAL A 148 1.70 10.20 14.98
C VAL A 148 1.17 10.88 13.71
N LEU A 149 -0.13 11.18 13.68
CA LEU A 149 -0.79 11.86 12.56
C LEU A 149 -0.33 13.30 12.38
N LEU A 150 -0.16 14.05 13.46
CA LEU A 150 0.37 15.41 13.43
C LEU A 150 1.80 15.44 12.88
N ILE A 151 2.66 14.51 13.31
CA ILE A 151 4.04 14.42 12.81
C ILE A 151 4.03 14.06 11.31
N ASN A 152 3.17 13.13 10.89
CA ASN A 152 3.05 12.76 9.48
C ASN A 152 2.59 13.94 8.60
N PHE A 153 1.71 14.81 9.10
CA PHE A 153 1.28 16.02 8.41
C PHE A 153 2.44 16.99 8.16
N VAL A 154 3.31 17.19 9.15
CA VAL A 154 4.52 18.03 9.02
C VAL A 154 5.47 17.44 7.98
N PHE A 155 5.71 16.12 8.01
CA PHE A 155 6.54 15.45 7.01
C PHE A 155 5.96 15.59 5.59
N LEU A 156 4.64 15.45 5.44
CA LEU A 156 3.98 15.65 4.15
C LEU A 156 4.24 17.04 3.58
N PHE A 157 4.02 18.09 4.38
CA PHE A 157 4.21 19.47 3.92
C PHE A 157 5.65 19.69 3.43
N ASN A 158 6.63 19.19 4.18
CA ASN A 158 8.04 19.27 3.82
C ASN A 158 8.37 18.47 2.54
N ILE A 159 7.87 17.23 2.42
CA ILE A 159 8.06 16.40 1.23
C ILE A 159 7.45 17.08 0.00
N VAL A 160 6.21 17.57 0.09
CA VAL A 160 5.52 18.25 -1.02
C VAL A 160 6.28 19.48 -1.45
N ARG A 161 6.76 20.30 -0.50
CA ARG A 161 7.59 21.47 -0.80
C ARG A 161 8.84 21.08 -1.58
N ILE A 162 9.64 20.14 -1.06
CA ILE A 162 10.91 19.73 -1.69
C ILE A 162 10.67 19.12 -3.06
N LEU A 163 9.67 18.23 -3.18
CA LEU A 163 9.34 17.56 -4.42
C LEU A 163 8.82 18.55 -5.48
N MET A 164 7.98 19.52 -5.10
CA MET A 164 7.51 20.56 -6.02
C MET A 164 8.66 21.41 -6.55
N THR A 165 9.64 21.74 -5.70
CA THR A 165 10.84 22.47 -6.11
C THR A 165 11.68 21.64 -7.10
N LYS A 166 11.95 20.37 -6.79
CA LYS A 166 12.72 19.48 -7.67
C LYS A 166 12.01 19.21 -9.01
N LEU A 167 10.70 19.01 -8.99
CA LEU A 167 9.90 18.77 -10.20
C LEU A 167 9.75 20.03 -11.07
N ARG A 168 9.72 21.23 -10.49
CA ARG A 168 9.67 22.47 -11.28
C ARG A 168 10.96 22.71 -12.09
N ALA A 169 12.07 22.15 -11.65
CA ALA A 169 13.35 22.24 -12.37
C ALA A 169 13.44 21.32 -13.60
N SER A 170 12.51 20.37 -13.78
CA SER A 170 12.47 19.43 -14.91
C SER A 170 11.20 19.64 -15.73
N THR A 171 11.33 20.04 -16.99
CA THR A 171 10.19 20.50 -17.81
C THR A 171 10.06 19.68 -19.10
N THR A 172 9.34 18.55 -19.05
CA THR A 172 8.85 17.82 -20.24
C THR A 172 7.34 17.56 -20.14
N SER A 173 6.63 17.42 -21.26
CA SER A 173 5.17 17.24 -21.26
C SER A 173 4.73 15.95 -20.56
N GLU A 174 5.48 14.85 -20.72
CA GLU A 174 5.24 13.59 -20.01
C GLU A 174 5.47 13.69 -18.48
N THR A 175 6.45 14.50 -18.05
CA THR A 175 6.69 14.74 -16.62
C THR A 175 5.58 15.56 -15.96
N ILE A 176 4.80 16.36 -16.71
CA ILE A 176 3.64 17.09 -16.17
C ILE A 176 2.49 16.15 -15.79
N GLN A 177 2.17 15.16 -16.62
CA GLN A 177 1.11 14.19 -16.30
C GLN A 177 1.54 13.27 -15.15
N TYR A 178 2.81 12.84 -15.15
CA TYR A 178 3.39 12.08 -14.06
C TYR A 178 3.41 12.86 -12.74
N ARG A 179 3.70 14.17 -12.78
CA ARG A 179 3.63 15.07 -11.63
C ARG A 179 2.23 15.12 -11.01
N LYS A 180 1.17 15.17 -11.82
CA LYS A 180 -0.21 15.20 -11.32
C LYS A 180 -0.56 13.90 -10.58
N ALA A 181 -0.20 12.75 -11.15
CA ALA A 181 -0.46 11.45 -10.55
C ALA A 181 0.34 11.26 -9.25
N VAL A 182 1.65 11.50 -9.27
CA VAL A 182 2.53 11.38 -8.09
C VAL A 182 2.13 12.37 -7.00
N LYS A 183 1.77 13.61 -7.35
CA LYS A 183 1.23 14.59 -6.41
C LYS A 183 -0.05 14.08 -5.76
N ALA A 184 -0.99 13.56 -6.55
CA ALA A 184 -2.25 13.05 -6.03
C ALA A 184 -2.01 11.88 -5.07
N THR A 185 -1.16 10.91 -5.43
CA THR A 185 -0.83 9.77 -4.56
C THR A 185 -0.15 10.22 -3.26
N LEU A 186 0.82 11.12 -3.33
CA LEU A 186 1.56 11.59 -2.16
C LEU A 186 0.74 12.47 -1.23
N VAL A 187 -0.19 13.25 -1.77
CA VAL A 187 -1.14 14.01 -0.96
C VAL A 187 -2.19 13.07 -0.38
N LEU A 188 -2.61 12.06 -1.14
CA LEU A 188 -3.60 11.10 -0.67
C LEU A 188 -3.06 10.34 0.54
N LEU A 189 -1.82 9.86 0.53
CA LEU A 189 -1.26 9.01 1.60
C LEU A 189 -1.50 9.56 3.04
N PRO A 190 -1.33 10.86 3.33
CA PRO A 190 -1.56 11.40 4.67
C PRO A 190 -2.91 12.08 4.81
N LEU A 191 -3.59 12.45 3.70
CA LEU A 191 -5.01 12.81 3.74
C LEU A 191 -5.82 11.69 4.41
N LEU A 192 -5.42 10.44 4.18
CA LEU A 192 -5.94 9.24 4.83
C LEU A 192 -5.76 9.17 6.35
N GLY A 193 -4.76 9.87 6.88
CA GLY A 193 -4.54 10.01 8.32
C GLY A 193 -5.27 11.23 8.88
N VAL A 194 -5.32 12.32 8.12
CA VAL A 194 -6.02 13.57 8.48
C VAL A 194 -7.53 13.35 8.56
N THR A 195 -8.12 12.50 7.72
CA THR A 195 -9.55 12.13 7.82
C THR A 195 -9.91 11.50 9.18
N TYR A 196 -8.95 10.88 9.87
CA TYR A 196 -9.14 10.40 11.24
C TYR A 196 -9.05 11.52 12.29
N MET A 197 -8.19 12.53 12.09
CA MET A 197 -8.14 13.72 12.96
C MET A 197 -9.41 14.53 12.90
N LEU A 198 -10.00 14.60 11.70
CA LEU A 198 -11.30 15.18 11.46
C LEU A 198 -12.38 14.54 12.37
N PHE A 199 -12.42 13.20 12.47
CA PHE A 199 -13.36 12.52 13.38
C PHE A 199 -13.21 12.90 14.87
N LEU A 200 -11.99 13.24 15.30
CA LEU A 200 -11.68 13.61 16.69
C LEU A 200 -11.99 15.08 16.98
N VAL A 201 -11.84 15.96 15.99
CA VAL A 201 -12.30 17.34 16.04
C VAL A 201 -13.75 17.35 15.59
N ASN A 202 -14.64 16.69 16.35
CA ASN A 202 -16.07 16.72 16.07
C ASN A 202 -16.53 18.20 16.03
N PRO A 203 -17.00 18.74 14.89
CA PRO A 203 -17.61 20.06 14.89
C PRO A 203 -18.94 19.93 15.64
N GLY A 204 -19.08 20.73 16.70
CA GLY A 204 -20.09 20.57 17.73
C GLY A 204 -21.56 20.64 17.27
N GLU A 205 -22.40 20.17 18.20
CA GLU A 205 -23.83 20.38 18.44
C GLU A 205 -24.86 20.20 17.30
N ASP A 206 -24.47 20.21 16.02
CA ASP A 206 -25.39 20.01 14.89
C ASP A 206 -25.36 18.58 14.34
N ASP A 207 -26.44 17.82 14.59
CA ASP A 207 -26.61 16.43 14.14
C ASP A 207 -26.38 16.24 12.63
N LEU A 208 -26.81 17.19 11.80
CA LEU A 208 -26.64 17.14 10.35
C LEU A 208 -25.18 17.20 9.93
N SER A 209 -24.38 18.06 10.57
CA SER A 209 -22.95 18.20 10.26
C SER A 209 -22.18 16.94 10.66
N GLN A 210 -22.52 16.35 11.80
CA GLN A 210 -21.93 15.09 12.25
C GLN A 210 -22.28 13.93 11.30
N ILE A 211 -23.53 13.81 10.86
CA ILE A 211 -23.97 12.77 9.93
C ILE A 211 -23.24 12.91 8.58
N VAL A 212 -23.27 14.10 7.97
CA VAL A 212 -22.61 14.35 6.67
C VAL A 212 -21.12 14.03 6.75
N PHE A 213 -20.49 14.40 7.86
CA PHE A 213 -19.08 14.16 8.10
C PHE A 213 -18.73 12.68 8.26
N VAL A 214 -19.55 11.92 9.01
CA VAL A 214 -19.41 10.47 9.15
C VAL A 214 -19.56 9.77 7.81
N TYR A 215 -20.55 10.15 7.00
CA TYR A 215 -20.73 9.59 5.65
C TYR A 215 -19.55 9.90 4.73
N PHE A 216 -19.11 11.15 4.70
CA PHE A 216 -17.96 11.56 3.86
C PHE A 216 -16.69 10.84 4.28
N ASN A 217 -16.41 10.72 5.57
CA ASN A 217 -15.26 10.00 6.10
C ASN A 217 -15.35 8.50 5.78
N SER A 218 -16.53 7.89 5.93
CA SER A 218 -16.76 6.48 5.59
C SER A 218 -16.51 6.20 4.11
N LEU A 219 -16.92 7.11 3.21
CA LEU A 219 -16.63 7.03 1.79
C LEU A 219 -15.12 7.12 1.53
N LEU A 220 -14.45 8.13 2.10
CA LEU A 220 -13.00 8.31 1.93
C LEU A 220 -12.22 7.08 2.42
N GLN A 221 -12.59 6.51 3.56
CA GLN A 221 -11.97 5.34 4.15
C GLN A 221 -12.26 4.04 3.36
N SER A 222 -13.39 3.97 2.67
CA SER A 222 -13.72 2.85 1.77
C SER A 222 -12.89 2.88 0.48
N PHE A 223 -12.73 4.06 -0.12
CA PHE A 223 -11.92 4.24 -1.33
C PHE A 223 -10.42 4.28 -1.06
N GLN A 224 -10.02 4.53 0.19
CA GLN A 224 -8.63 4.57 0.63
C GLN A 224 -7.83 3.32 0.22
N GLY A 225 -8.30 2.12 0.60
CA GLY A 225 -7.61 0.88 0.26
C GLY A 225 -7.55 0.64 -1.25
N PHE A 226 -8.56 1.09 -1.98
CA PHE A 226 -8.61 1.02 -3.44
C PHE A 226 -7.55 1.92 -4.08
N PHE A 227 -7.51 3.20 -3.73
CA PHE A 227 -6.53 4.13 -4.30
C PHE A 227 -5.09 3.74 -3.96
N VAL A 228 -4.83 3.28 -2.74
CA VAL A 228 -3.51 2.76 -2.36
C VAL A 228 -3.11 1.61 -3.29
N SER A 229 -3.98 0.62 -3.50
CA SER A 229 -3.68 -0.50 -4.40
C SER A 229 -3.43 -0.05 -5.85
N VAL A 230 -4.23 0.88 -6.36
CA VAL A 230 -4.13 1.37 -7.74
C VAL A 230 -2.85 2.16 -7.97
N PHE A 231 -2.55 3.13 -7.11
CA PHE A 231 -1.38 3.98 -7.30
C PHE A 231 -0.07 3.25 -7.00
N TYR A 232 -0.03 2.41 -5.97
CA TYR A 232 1.21 1.75 -5.54
C TYR A 232 1.47 0.41 -6.23
N CYS A 233 0.45 -0.32 -6.67
CA CYS A 233 0.62 -1.59 -7.38
C CYS A 233 0.47 -1.43 -8.90
N PHE A 234 -0.61 -0.81 -9.38
CA PHE A 234 -0.91 -0.75 -10.82
C PHE A 234 -0.17 0.37 -11.55
N PHE A 235 -0.03 1.56 -10.94
CA PHE A 235 0.68 2.69 -11.55
C PHE A 235 2.19 2.71 -11.26
N ASN A 236 2.70 1.78 -10.45
CA ASN A 236 4.13 1.70 -10.20
C ASN A 236 4.87 1.24 -11.46
N GLY A 237 5.73 2.11 -12.00
CA GLY A 237 6.50 1.87 -13.20
C GLY A 237 7.37 0.61 -13.12
N GLU A 238 7.91 0.29 -11.93
CA GLU A 238 8.70 -0.92 -11.70
C GLU A 238 7.83 -2.18 -11.81
N VAL A 239 6.62 -2.14 -11.27
CA VAL A 239 5.65 -3.25 -11.34
C VAL A 239 5.14 -3.43 -12.76
N ARG A 240 4.82 -2.35 -13.47
CA ARG A 240 4.41 -2.37 -14.89
C ARG A 240 5.51 -2.93 -15.78
N LEU A 241 6.77 -2.54 -15.55
CA LEU A 241 7.91 -3.03 -16.31
C LEU A 241 8.15 -4.53 -16.05
N ALA A 242 8.06 -4.97 -14.79
CA ALA A 242 8.18 -6.37 -14.42
C ALA A 242 7.04 -7.23 -14.98
N LEU A 243 5.80 -6.73 -14.95
CA LEU A 243 4.62 -7.33 -15.58
C LEU A 243 4.83 -7.45 -17.09
N ARG A 244 5.25 -6.38 -17.77
CA ARG A 244 5.52 -6.40 -19.22
C ARG A 244 6.63 -7.40 -19.57
N LYS A 245 7.70 -7.48 -18.76
CA LYS A 245 8.77 -8.47 -18.97
C LYS A 245 8.29 -9.91 -18.75
N ARG A 246 7.40 -10.14 -17.78
CA ARG A 246 6.79 -11.46 -17.57
C ARG A 246 5.78 -11.80 -18.65
N TRP A 247 5.03 -10.82 -19.13
CA TRP A 247 4.09 -10.95 -20.25
C TRP A 247 4.83 -11.30 -21.54
N HIS A 248 5.93 -10.61 -21.86
CA HIS A 248 6.77 -10.96 -23.01
C HIS A 248 7.36 -12.37 -22.86
N ARG A 249 7.91 -12.74 -21.71
CA ARG A 249 8.39 -14.13 -21.50
C ARG A 249 7.28 -15.17 -21.60
N TRP A 250 6.06 -14.83 -21.18
CA TRP A 250 4.89 -15.71 -21.31
C TRP A 250 4.46 -15.81 -22.78
N GLN A 251 4.42 -14.69 -23.51
CA GLN A 251 4.20 -14.67 -24.96
C GLN A 251 5.27 -15.48 -25.70
N ASP A 252 6.55 -15.35 -25.34
CA ASP A 252 7.64 -16.12 -25.92
C ASP A 252 7.47 -17.62 -25.62
N HIS A 253 7.11 -17.98 -24.38
CA HIS A 253 6.82 -19.38 -24.02
C HIS A 253 5.58 -19.95 -24.74
N HIS A 254 4.57 -19.13 -25.03
CA HIS A 254 3.39 -19.58 -25.79
C HIS A 254 3.63 -19.59 -27.30
N ALA A 255 4.43 -18.66 -27.82
CA ALA A 255 4.94 -18.72 -29.19
C ALA A 255 5.84 -19.94 -29.38
N LEU A 256 6.64 -20.32 -28.37
CA LEU A 256 7.43 -21.56 -28.33
C LEU A 256 6.63 -22.82 -27.94
N ARG A 257 5.34 -22.70 -27.58
CA ARG A 257 4.38 -23.82 -27.57
C ARG A 257 3.60 -23.93 -28.88
N VAL A 258 3.70 -22.93 -29.75
CA VAL A 258 3.37 -23.03 -31.17
C VAL A 258 4.66 -23.11 -32.02
N PRO A 259 5.41 -24.22 -31.98
CA PRO A 259 6.31 -24.49 -33.09
C PRO A 259 6.20 -25.94 -33.57
N VAL A 260 6.51 -26.12 -34.86
CA VAL A 260 6.82 -27.41 -35.50
C VAL A 260 5.64 -28.22 -36.07
N ALA A 261 4.65 -27.59 -36.68
CA ALA A 261 3.84 -28.28 -37.71
C ALA A 261 4.21 -27.86 -39.15
N ARG A 262 5.08 -26.85 -39.34
CA ARG A 262 5.32 -26.27 -40.67
C ARG A 262 6.79 -26.11 -41.09
N ALA A 263 7.74 -26.60 -40.30
CA ALA A 263 9.17 -26.54 -40.63
C ALA A 263 9.79 -27.95 -40.67
N MET A 264 9.21 -28.84 -41.47
CA MET A 264 9.84 -30.11 -41.84
C MET A 264 9.60 -30.37 -43.33
N SER A 265 10.24 -29.57 -44.17
CA SER A 265 10.53 -29.90 -45.57
C SER A 265 11.55 -28.91 -46.12
N ILE A 266 12.78 -28.99 -45.60
CA ILE A 266 13.95 -28.55 -46.37
C ILE A 266 14.68 -29.83 -46.77
N PRO A 267 14.58 -30.28 -48.02
CA PRO A 267 15.46 -31.34 -48.52
C PRO A 267 16.86 -30.76 -48.64
N THR A 268 17.79 -31.31 -47.87
CA THR A 268 19.23 -31.12 -48.05
C THR A 268 19.64 -31.65 -49.42
N SER A 269 20.05 -30.77 -50.34
CA SER A 269 20.78 -31.16 -51.55
C SER A 269 22.28 -30.98 -51.29
N PRO A 270 23.11 -32.03 -51.35
CA PRO A 270 24.56 -31.90 -51.34
C PRO A 270 25.08 -31.88 -52.79
N THR A 271 26.18 -31.15 -53.03
CA THR A 271 27.00 -31.02 -54.27
C THR A 271 26.81 -29.69 -55.00
N ARG A 272 27.83 -28.99 -55.51
CA ARG A 272 29.30 -29.14 -55.50
C ARG A 272 29.82 -27.80 -56.05
N ILE A 273 30.90 -27.29 -55.45
CA ILE A 273 31.67 -26.14 -55.92
C ILE A 273 32.15 -26.39 -57.36
N SER A 274 31.93 -25.45 -58.28
CA SER A 274 32.77 -25.30 -59.47
C SER A 274 32.91 -23.84 -59.89
N PHE A 275 34.16 -23.43 -59.90
CA PHE A 275 34.76 -22.23 -60.45
C PHE A 275 34.50 -22.05 -61.96
N HIS A 276 34.82 -20.84 -62.43
CA HIS A 276 34.99 -20.37 -63.82
C HIS A 276 33.74 -19.92 -64.62
N SER A 277 33.52 -18.60 -64.67
CA SER A 277 33.79 -17.80 -65.90
C SER A 277 33.29 -16.36 -65.71
N ILE A 278 34.17 -15.46 -65.27
CA ILE A 278 34.03 -14.02 -65.53
C ILE A 278 35.05 -13.71 -66.63
N LYS A 279 34.59 -13.72 -67.88
CA LYS A 279 35.28 -13.00 -68.96
C LYS A 279 34.75 -11.57 -68.95
N GLN A 280 35.52 -10.65 -68.40
CA GLN A 280 35.50 -9.25 -68.79
C GLN A 280 36.89 -8.66 -68.54
N THR A 281 37.66 -8.51 -69.62
CA THR A 281 38.80 -7.61 -69.69
C THR A 281 38.83 -7.03 -71.10
N ALA A 282 39.21 -5.76 -71.16
CA ALA A 282 38.95 -4.77 -72.18
C ALA A 282 39.94 -4.75 -73.37
N ALA A 283 39.70 -3.79 -74.28
CA ALA A 283 40.52 -3.30 -75.40
C ALA A 283 40.51 -4.21 -76.65
N VAL A 284 40.21 -3.72 -77.86
CA VAL A 284 40.63 -2.47 -78.53
C VAL A 284 39.45 -1.79 -79.23
#